data_AF-A0A2V8DKI1-F1
#
_entry.id   AF-A0A2V8DKI1-F1
#
_cell.length_a   1.000
_cell.length_b   1.000
_cell.length_c   1.000
_cell.angle_alpha   90.00
_cell.angle_beta   90.00
_cell.angle_gamma   90.00
#
_symmetry.space_group_name_H-M   'P 1'
#
loop_
_entity.id
_entity.type
_entity.pdbx_description
1 polymer ?
#
loop_
_entity_poly.entity_id
_entity_poly.type
_entity_poly.pdbx_seq_one_letter_code
_entity_poly.pdbx_strand_id
1 'polypeptide(L)'
;MPPFFVERNLGIQKFKNDPSLSDEEIAKIAKWADSGAPRGNPHDMPPPRQFDGTDKWTIGEPDLVLRSKDVIVPAVGPDKWGDIGLVPTGLTEDRYASAVEVREVNDIPKSGGTNTVGGRFVFHHMTYSSVVQGRGPDSVDEGPTSWPIHEVGRNADVFPSEAGRLLAANSALSLSAGHLHSNGRETKAHLEFAFKF
;
A
#
# COMPACT_ATOMS: atom_id res chain seq x y z
N MET A 1 3.92 20.48 9.76
CA MET A 1 3.32 19.75 10.90
C MET A 1 4.42 18.98 11.61
N PRO A 2 4.84 19.37 12.83
CA PRO A 2 5.78 18.56 13.60
C PRO A 2 5.06 17.75 14.70
N PRO A 3 5.58 16.58 15.08
CA PRO A 3 4.99 15.71 16.08
C PRO A 3 5.30 16.26 17.48
N PHE A 4 4.30 16.81 18.16
CA PHE A 4 4.42 17.14 19.58
C PHE A 4 3.32 16.41 20.36
N PHE A 5 3.67 15.95 21.55
CA PHE A 5 2.68 15.41 22.50
C PHE A 5 1.71 16.52 22.89
N VAL A 6 0.44 16.16 23.06
CA VAL A 6 -0.57 17.08 23.58
C VAL A 6 -0.25 17.37 25.05
N GLU A 7 0.01 18.64 25.37
CA GLU A 7 0.19 19.10 26.75
C GLU A 7 -1.17 19.11 27.47
N ARG A 8 -1.34 18.22 28.45
CA ARG A 8 -2.61 17.98 29.16
C ARG A 8 -2.85 18.91 30.34
N ASN A 9 -1.96 19.85 30.62
CA ASN A 9 -2.09 20.76 31.76
C ASN A 9 -2.07 22.25 31.39
N LEU A 10 -1.78 22.60 30.14
CA LEU A 10 -1.66 23.99 29.68
C LEU A 10 -2.36 24.19 28.33
N GLY A 11 -3.13 25.27 28.21
CA GLY A 11 -3.82 25.61 26.95
C GLY A 11 -5.13 24.84 26.73
N ILE A 12 -5.42 24.45 25.48
CA ILE A 12 -6.67 23.78 25.10
C ILE A 12 -6.68 22.35 25.64
N GLN A 13 -7.60 22.08 26.58
CA GLN A 13 -7.71 20.78 27.27
C GLN A 13 -8.81 19.86 26.74
N LYS A 14 -9.67 20.34 25.85
CA LYS A 14 -10.80 19.57 25.32
C LYS A 14 -10.78 19.62 23.80
N PHE A 15 -10.38 18.51 23.20
CA PHE A 15 -10.42 18.33 21.76
C PHE A 15 -11.74 17.68 21.35
N LYS A 16 -12.27 18.09 20.21
CA LYS A 16 -13.37 17.36 19.58
C LYS A 16 -12.84 16.00 19.13
N ASN A 17 -13.50 14.91 19.54
CA ASN A 17 -13.09 13.53 19.27
C ASN A 17 -11.70 13.17 19.83
N ASP A 18 -11.40 13.58 21.06
CA ASP A 18 -10.16 13.21 21.75
C ASP A 18 -10.05 11.67 21.88
N PRO A 19 -9.08 11.01 21.22
CA PRO A 19 -8.90 9.56 21.29
C PRO A 19 -8.12 9.12 22.53
N SER A 20 -7.75 10.05 23.41
CA SER A 20 -7.03 9.79 24.64
C SER A 20 -7.80 8.92 25.61
N LEU A 21 -7.10 7.98 26.24
CA LEU A 21 -7.59 7.29 27.42
C LEU A 21 -7.49 8.20 28.66
N SER A 22 -8.46 8.06 29.55
CA SER A 22 -8.42 8.61 30.91
C SER A 22 -7.37 7.89 31.76
N ASP A 23 -6.94 8.52 32.86
CA ASP A 23 -5.98 7.92 33.79
C ASP A 23 -6.48 6.59 34.37
N GLU A 24 -7.80 6.45 34.57
CA GLU A 24 -8.42 5.20 35.01
C GLU A 24 -8.32 4.09 33.96
N GLU A 25 -8.59 4.40 32.69
CA GLU A 25 -8.48 3.44 31.60
C GLU A 25 -7.03 3.01 31.39
N ILE A 26 -6.08 3.95 31.45
CA ILE A 26 -4.64 3.65 31.40
C ILE A 26 -4.26 2.72 32.55
N ALA A 27 -4.66 3.04 33.79
CA ALA A 27 -4.38 2.20 34.94
C ALA A 27 -4.99 0.79 34.83
N LYS A 28 -6.19 0.68 34.25
CA LYS A 28 -6.85 -0.61 34.00
C LYS A 28 -6.07 -1.48 33.01
N ILE A 29 -5.62 -0.90 31.89
CA ILE A 29 -4.82 -1.62 30.89
C ILE A 29 -3.44 -1.98 31.45
N ALA A 30 -2.78 -1.04 32.15
CA ALA A 30 -1.48 -1.28 32.79
C ALA A 30 -1.55 -2.44 33.78
N LYS A 31 -2.54 -2.43 34.69
CA LYS A 31 -2.76 -3.52 35.64
C LYS A 31 -2.98 -4.87 34.96
N TRP A 32 -3.75 -4.90 33.86
CA TRP A 32 -3.93 -6.11 33.06
C TRP A 32 -2.61 -6.62 32.48
N ALA A 33 -1.80 -5.74 31.87
CA ALA A 33 -0.50 -6.10 31.32
C ALA A 33 0.47 -6.59 32.42
N ASP A 34 0.58 -5.87 33.54
CA ASP A 34 1.43 -6.21 34.68
C ASP A 34 1.01 -7.53 35.34
N SER A 35 -0.26 -7.91 35.24
CA SER A 35 -0.77 -9.21 35.70
C SER A 35 -0.49 -10.38 34.73
N GLY A 36 0.33 -10.16 33.69
CA GLY A 36 0.68 -11.16 32.69
C GLY A 36 -0.27 -11.23 31.50
N ALA A 37 -1.05 -10.16 31.26
CA ALA A 37 -2.00 -10.05 30.14
C ALA A 37 -2.96 -11.25 30.02
N PRO A 38 -3.67 -11.66 31.09
CA PRO A 38 -4.52 -12.84 31.07
C PRO A 38 -5.60 -12.70 29.99
N ARG A 39 -5.81 -13.79 29.23
CA ARG A 39 -6.87 -13.85 28.21
C ARG A 39 -8.23 -13.63 28.87
N GLY A 40 -9.08 -12.81 28.24
CA GLY A 40 -10.49 -12.68 28.63
C GLY A 40 -11.28 -13.97 28.41
N ASN A 41 -12.56 -13.96 28.76
CA ASN A 41 -13.44 -15.10 28.56
C ASN A 41 -13.54 -15.45 27.06
N PRO A 42 -13.16 -16.67 26.64
CA PRO A 42 -13.27 -17.08 25.24
C PRO A 42 -14.69 -17.01 24.66
N HIS A 43 -15.72 -17.07 25.51
CA HIS A 43 -17.11 -16.95 25.07
C HIS A 43 -17.52 -15.53 24.67
N ASP A 44 -16.76 -14.52 25.09
CA ASP A 44 -16.98 -13.12 24.72
C ASP A 44 -16.26 -12.75 23.40
N MET A 45 -15.49 -13.68 22.83
CA MET A 45 -14.78 -13.43 21.57
C MET A 45 -15.75 -13.41 20.39
N PRO A 46 -15.62 -12.42 19.48
CA PRO A 46 -16.32 -12.50 18.21
C PRO A 46 -15.83 -13.72 17.41
N PRO A 47 -16.65 -14.26 16.50
CA PRO A 47 -16.20 -15.28 15.57
C PRO A 47 -14.90 -14.85 14.86
N PRO A 48 -13.95 -15.77 14.62
CA PRO A 48 -12.73 -15.45 13.90
C PRO A 48 -13.04 -14.82 12.54
N ARG A 49 -12.36 -13.72 12.23
CA ARG A 49 -12.44 -13.12 10.89
C ARG A 49 -11.92 -14.13 9.88
N GLN A 50 -12.68 -14.34 8.82
CA GLN A 50 -12.20 -15.06 7.65
C GLN A 50 -11.56 -14.02 6.74
N PHE A 51 -10.25 -14.14 6.55
CA PHE A 51 -9.54 -13.35 5.56
C PHE A 51 -9.55 -14.09 4.24
N ASP A 52 -9.82 -13.39 3.15
CA ASP A 52 -9.66 -13.95 1.82
C ASP A 52 -8.18 -14.32 1.57
N GLY A 53 -7.96 -15.29 0.69
CA GLY A 53 -6.61 -15.60 0.24
C GLY A 53 -5.97 -14.40 -0.46
N THR A 54 -4.66 -14.23 -0.31
CA THR A 54 -3.87 -13.11 -0.91
C THR A 54 -3.88 -13.07 -2.44
N ASP A 55 -4.52 -14.04 -3.09
CA ASP A 55 -4.42 -14.27 -4.53
C ASP A 55 -5.55 -13.60 -5.31
N LYS A 56 -6.56 -13.06 -4.61
CA LYS A 56 -7.72 -12.37 -5.21
C LYS A 56 -7.56 -10.86 -5.14
N TRP A 57 -8.10 -10.17 -6.15
CA TRP A 57 -8.28 -8.73 -6.16
C TRP A 57 -9.49 -8.33 -5.32
N THR A 58 -9.34 -7.32 -4.47
CA THR A 58 -10.41 -6.79 -3.61
C THR A 58 -11.34 -5.85 -4.38
N ILE A 59 -10.91 -5.30 -5.52
CA ILE A 59 -11.74 -4.50 -6.43
C ILE A 59 -12.72 -5.32 -7.30
N GLY A 60 -12.76 -6.64 -7.12
CA GLY A 60 -13.45 -7.60 -8.00
C GLY A 60 -12.58 -7.99 -9.20
N GLU A 61 -13.19 -8.51 -10.26
CA GLU A 61 -12.48 -8.79 -11.52
C GLU A 61 -11.99 -7.47 -12.14
N PRO A 62 -10.67 -7.28 -12.33
CA PRO A 62 -10.13 -6.07 -12.97
C PRO A 62 -10.38 -6.07 -14.48
N ASP A 63 -10.60 -4.89 -15.05
CA ASP A 63 -10.70 -4.69 -16.50
C ASP A 63 -9.32 -4.70 -17.18
N LEU A 64 -8.28 -4.32 -16.43
CA LEU A 64 -6.90 -4.27 -16.91
C LEU A 64 -5.93 -4.66 -15.78
N VAL A 65 -5.01 -5.57 -16.06
CA VAL A 65 -3.89 -5.91 -15.17
C VAL A 65 -2.58 -5.67 -15.89
N LEU A 66 -1.76 -4.78 -15.34
CA LEU A 66 -0.42 -4.45 -15.84
C LEU A 66 0.64 -5.04 -14.92
N ARG A 67 1.75 -5.48 -15.48
CA ARG A 67 2.82 -6.17 -14.75
C ARG A 67 4.16 -5.45 -14.93
N SER A 68 4.84 -5.14 -13.82
CA SER A 68 6.20 -4.59 -13.86
C SER A 68 7.22 -5.63 -14.31
N LYS A 69 8.44 -5.16 -14.60
CA LYS A 69 9.60 -6.05 -14.73
C LYS A 69 9.87 -6.74 -13.39
N ASP A 70 10.46 -7.92 -13.49
CA ASP A 70 11.01 -8.60 -12.33
C ASP A 70 12.19 -7.81 -11.76
N VAL A 71 12.23 -7.71 -10.44
CA VAL A 71 13.38 -7.26 -9.67
C VAL A 71 13.95 -8.44 -8.88
N ILE A 72 15.28 -8.46 -8.72
CA ILE A 72 15.96 -9.42 -7.86
C ILE A 72 16.58 -8.63 -6.71
N VAL A 73 16.12 -8.92 -5.49
CA VAL A 73 16.58 -8.27 -4.27
C VAL A 73 17.44 -9.27 -3.49
N PRO A 74 18.70 -8.93 -3.15
CA PRO A 74 19.57 -9.83 -2.40
C PRO A 74 19.05 -10.06 -0.97
N ALA A 75 19.48 -11.16 -0.35
CA ALA A 75 19.10 -11.50 1.02
C ALA A 75 19.46 -10.43 2.05
N VAL A 76 20.63 -9.81 1.88
CA VAL A 76 21.15 -8.77 2.75
C VAL A 76 21.69 -7.65 1.87
N GLY A 77 21.28 -6.43 2.18
CA GLY A 77 21.70 -5.24 1.48
C GLY A 77 21.02 -4.00 2.05
N PRO A 78 21.56 -2.80 1.75
CA PRO A 78 20.87 -1.56 2.07
C PRO A 78 19.58 -1.44 1.26
N ASP A 79 18.72 -0.52 1.67
CA ASP A 79 17.58 -0.09 0.88
C ASP A 79 18.04 0.41 -0.49
N LYS A 80 17.24 0.09 -1.52
CA LYS A 80 17.49 0.53 -2.90
C LYS A 80 16.36 1.43 -3.36
N TRP A 81 16.73 2.57 -3.93
CA TRP A 81 15.81 3.48 -4.60
C TRP A 81 16.12 3.53 -6.09
N GLY A 82 15.10 3.56 -6.94
CA GLY A 82 15.32 3.78 -8.36
C GLY A 82 14.13 3.49 -9.26
N ASP A 83 14.38 3.69 -10.55
CA ASP A 83 13.44 3.45 -11.63
C ASP A 83 13.39 1.95 -11.99
N ILE A 84 12.16 1.42 -12.10
CA ILE A 84 11.88 0.04 -12.53
C ILE A 84 11.46 -0.01 -14.01
N GLY A 85 11.19 1.16 -14.59
CA GLY A 85 10.94 1.40 -16.01
C GLY A 85 9.47 1.66 -16.32
N LEU A 86 9.18 1.64 -17.62
CA LEU A 86 7.84 1.84 -18.14
C LEU A 86 7.08 0.52 -18.32
N VAL A 87 5.78 0.55 -18.04
CA VAL A 87 4.83 -0.54 -18.33
C VAL A 87 3.75 0.00 -19.28
N PRO A 88 3.82 -0.29 -20.59
CA PRO A 88 2.81 0.16 -21.55
C PRO A 88 1.42 -0.34 -21.14
N THR A 89 0.40 0.53 -21.17
CA THR A 89 -0.96 0.15 -20.77
C THR A 89 -1.67 -0.67 -21.84
N GLY A 90 -1.29 -0.47 -23.11
CA GLY A 90 -1.95 -1.08 -24.27
C GLY A 90 -3.34 -0.50 -24.57
N LEU A 91 -3.77 0.55 -23.86
CA LEU A 91 -5.05 1.20 -24.10
C LEU A 91 -5.07 1.93 -25.44
N THR A 92 -6.12 1.72 -26.21
CA THR A 92 -6.36 2.41 -27.49
C THR A 92 -7.34 3.58 -27.38
N GLU A 93 -8.00 3.72 -26.23
CA GLU A 93 -8.94 4.79 -25.91
C GLU A 93 -8.73 5.25 -24.47
N ASP A 94 -9.16 6.48 -24.18
CA ASP A 94 -9.10 7.06 -22.84
C ASP A 94 -10.10 6.36 -21.91
N ARG A 95 -9.65 5.98 -20.72
CA ARG A 95 -10.49 5.30 -19.73
C ARG A 95 -10.34 5.95 -18.36
N TYR A 96 -11.46 6.20 -17.68
CA TYR A 96 -11.45 6.68 -16.30
C TYR A 96 -11.51 5.49 -15.36
N ALA A 97 -10.52 5.36 -14.48
CA ALA A 97 -10.48 4.32 -13.47
C ALA A 97 -11.39 4.70 -12.29
N SER A 98 -12.30 3.80 -11.93
CA SER A 98 -13.09 3.82 -10.71
C SER A 98 -12.39 3.14 -9.54
N ALA A 99 -11.41 2.26 -9.78
CA ALA A 99 -10.55 1.71 -8.74
C ALA A 99 -9.16 1.29 -9.26
N VAL A 100 -8.19 1.27 -8.35
CA VAL A 100 -6.86 0.69 -8.57
C VAL A 100 -6.40 -0.12 -7.37
N GLU A 101 -5.77 -1.26 -7.63
CA GLU A 101 -5.17 -2.12 -6.61
C GLU A 101 -3.78 -2.56 -7.07
N VAL A 102 -2.79 -2.49 -6.18
CA VAL A 102 -1.42 -2.88 -6.50
C VAL A 102 -0.98 -3.95 -5.51
N ARG A 103 -0.46 -5.06 -6.05
CA ARG A 103 0.08 -6.15 -5.22
C ARG A 103 1.47 -6.56 -5.67
N GLU A 104 2.26 -7.01 -4.70
CA GLU A 104 3.53 -7.68 -4.97
C GLU A 104 3.29 -9.18 -5.21
N VAL A 105 3.90 -9.69 -6.26
CA VAL A 105 4.04 -11.13 -6.52
C VAL A 105 5.52 -11.47 -6.38
N ASN A 106 5.83 -12.41 -5.48
CA ASN A 106 7.19 -12.83 -5.19
C ASN A 106 7.29 -14.35 -4.98
N ASP A 107 8.52 -14.86 -4.92
CA ASP A 107 8.86 -16.27 -4.75
C ASP A 107 9.10 -16.70 -3.29
N ILE A 108 8.71 -15.88 -2.32
CA ILE A 108 8.85 -16.18 -0.89
C ILE A 108 7.83 -17.28 -0.52
N PRO A 109 8.27 -18.41 0.08
CA PRO A 109 7.37 -19.45 0.55
C PRO A 109 6.28 -18.91 1.49
N LYS A 110 5.01 -19.12 1.14
CA LYS A 110 3.86 -18.71 1.97
C LYS A 110 3.89 -19.39 3.35
N SER A 111 4.35 -20.64 3.39
CA SER A 111 4.62 -21.42 4.60
C SER A 111 5.99 -21.07 5.16
N GLY A 112 6.02 -20.38 6.31
CA GLY A 112 7.26 -20.00 6.98
C GLY A 112 7.07 -18.78 7.87
N GLY A 113 7.74 -18.76 9.03
CA GLY A 113 7.80 -17.57 9.87
C GLY A 113 8.70 -16.51 9.22
N THR A 114 8.29 -15.26 9.31
CA THR A 114 9.16 -14.10 9.09
C THR A 114 9.29 -13.37 10.42
N ASN A 115 10.43 -12.72 10.66
CA ASN A 115 10.62 -11.96 11.91
C ASN A 115 9.64 -10.78 12.03
N THR A 116 9.18 -10.26 10.89
CA THR A 116 8.18 -9.19 10.78
C THR A 116 7.24 -9.47 9.62
N VAL A 117 6.06 -8.84 9.59
CA VAL A 117 5.14 -8.91 8.43
C VAL A 117 5.83 -8.38 7.16
N GLY A 118 6.65 -7.33 7.29
CA GLY A 118 7.44 -6.77 6.18
C GLY A 118 8.43 -7.75 5.56
N GLY A 119 8.89 -8.77 6.30
CA GLY A 119 9.77 -9.81 5.74
C GLY A 119 9.13 -10.71 4.67
N ARG A 120 7.84 -10.51 4.36
CA ARG A 120 7.11 -11.22 3.28
C ARG A 120 7.08 -10.44 1.96
N PHE A 121 7.74 -9.28 1.90
CA PHE A 121 7.71 -8.36 0.76
C PHE A 121 9.11 -7.80 0.53
N VAL A 122 9.35 -7.27 -0.67
CA VAL A 122 10.57 -6.50 -0.98
C VAL A 122 10.26 -5.10 -1.48
N PHE A 123 9.06 -4.85 -1.99
CA PHE A 123 8.61 -3.51 -2.31
C PHE A 123 8.10 -2.84 -1.04
N HIS A 124 8.88 -1.89 -0.50
CA HIS A 124 8.44 -1.09 0.63
C HIS A 124 7.43 -0.05 0.15
N HIS A 125 7.83 0.78 -0.83
CA HIS A 125 6.96 1.71 -1.54
C HIS A 125 7.20 1.67 -3.06
N MET A 126 6.14 1.96 -3.84
CA MET A 126 6.25 2.31 -5.26
C MET A 126 5.38 3.52 -5.56
N THR A 127 6.04 4.63 -5.89
CA THR A 127 5.39 5.82 -6.45
C THR A 127 5.43 5.73 -7.96
N TYR A 128 4.28 5.87 -8.59
CA TYR A 128 4.13 5.75 -10.03
C TYR A 128 3.08 6.71 -10.58
N SER A 129 3.22 7.03 -11.85
CA SER A 129 2.27 7.84 -12.62
C SER A 129 2.00 7.19 -13.97
N SER A 130 0.95 7.59 -14.68
CA SER A 130 0.81 7.28 -16.10
C SER A 130 1.24 8.46 -16.96
N VAL A 131 2.00 8.17 -18.01
CA VAL A 131 2.51 9.16 -18.99
C VAL A 131 2.14 8.72 -20.40
N VAL A 132 1.73 9.65 -21.26
CA VAL A 132 1.46 9.36 -22.68
C VAL A 132 2.78 9.20 -23.43
N GLN A 133 2.98 8.07 -24.11
CA GLN A 133 4.23 7.79 -24.83
C GLN A 133 4.38 8.73 -26.05
N GLY A 134 5.59 9.26 -26.25
CA GLY A 134 5.91 10.07 -27.43
C GLY A 134 5.55 11.57 -27.33
N ARG A 135 5.01 12.04 -26.20
CA ARG A 135 4.89 13.49 -25.94
C ARG A 135 6.24 14.07 -25.51
N GLY A 136 6.67 15.14 -26.18
CA GLY A 136 7.87 15.90 -25.81
C GLY A 136 7.63 16.79 -24.59
N PRO A 137 8.71 17.32 -23.97
CA PRO A 137 8.65 18.15 -22.76
C PRO A 137 7.84 19.45 -22.90
N ASP A 138 7.51 19.86 -24.13
CA ASP A 138 6.77 21.09 -24.44
C ASP A 138 5.26 20.87 -24.69
N SER A 139 4.73 19.66 -24.47
CA SER A 139 3.29 19.43 -24.62
C SER A 139 2.51 20.12 -23.50
N VAL A 140 1.62 21.06 -23.87
CA VAL A 140 0.79 21.86 -22.98
C VAL A 140 -0.47 21.14 -22.44
N ASP A 141 -0.69 19.88 -22.82
CA ASP A 141 -1.80 19.06 -22.33
C ASP A 141 -1.44 18.30 -21.04
N GLU A 142 -2.48 17.94 -20.27
CA GLU A 142 -2.47 17.28 -18.96
C GLU A 142 -1.16 16.51 -18.62
N GLY A 143 -0.51 16.96 -17.54
CA GLY A 143 0.68 16.32 -17.00
C GLY A 143 0.43 14.88 -16.53
N PRO A 144 1.46 14.18 -16.04
CA PRO A 144 1.34 12.79 -15.62
C PRO A 144 0.19 12.58 -14.63
N THR A 145 -0.67 11.59 -14.86
CA THR A 145 -1.69 11.22 -13.86
C THR A 145 -0.98 10.47 -12.75
N SER A 146 -0.92 11.08 -11.56
CA SER A 146 -0.39 10.42 -10.35
C SER A 146 -1.40 9.40 -9.83
N TRP A 147 -0.90 8.25 -9.37
CA TRP A 147 -1.70 7.19 -8.78
C TRP A 147 -1.41 7.08 -7.28
N PRO A 148 -2.34 6.49 -6.48
CA PRO A 148 -2.05 6.14 -5.10
C PRO A 148 -0.79 5.29 -5.00
N ILE A 149 0.09 5.67 -4.07
CA ILE A 149 1.37 4.98 -3.83
C ILE A 149 1.09 3.56 -3.36
N HIS A 150 1.79 2.58 -3.93
CA HIS A 150 1.80 1.24 -3.36
C HIS A 150 2.67 1.23 -2.11
N GLU A 151 2.15 0.66 -1.02
CA GLU A 151 2.83 0.45 0.25
C GLU A 151 2.52 -0.96 0.75
N VAL A 152 3.40 -1.53 1.57
CA VAL A 152 3.18 -2.87 2.15
C VAL A 152 1.86 -2.90 2.93
N GLY A 153 0.94 -3.76 2.48
CA GLY A 153 -0.36 -3.96 3.15
C GLY A 153 -1.42 -2.91 2.83
N ARG A 154 -1.21 -2.04 1.83
CA ARG A 154 -2.23 -1.09 1.39
C ARG A 154 -3.43 -1.80 0.75
N ASN A 155 -4.64 -1.34 1.09
CA ASN A 155 -5.88 -1.77 0.44
C ASN A 155 -6.04 -1.13 -0.95
N ALA A 156 -6.97 -1.63 -1.75
CA ALA A 156 -7.36 -0.97 -2.98
C ALA A 156 -7.86 0.46 -2.75
N ASP A 157 -7.59 1.33 -3.73
CA ASP A 157 -8.10 2.69 -3.79
C ASP A 157 -9.32 2.73 -4.70
N VAL A 158 -10.47 3.12 -4.15
CA VAL A 158 -11.73 3.30 -4.88
C VAL A 158 -12.01 4.79 -5.02
N PHE A 159 -12.25 5.23 -6.25
CA PHE A 159 -12.55 6.62 -6.58
C PHE A 159 -14.06 6.86 -6.64
N PRO A 160 -14.55 8.04 -6.22
CA PRO A 160 -15.96 8.40 -6.41
C PRO A 160 -16.35 8.34 -7.90
N SER A 161 -17.60 7.99 -8.20
CA SER A 161 -18.11 7.90 -9.57
C SER A 161 -17.95 9.19 -10.37
N GLU A 162 -17.97 10.35 -9.70
CA GLU A 162 -17.83 11.68 -10.30
C GLU A 162 -16.37 12.12 -10.44
N ALA A 163 -15.41 11.35 -9.90
CA ALA A 163 -14.00 11.72 -9.78
C ALA A 163 -13.05 10.56 -10.11
N GLY A 164 -13.42 9.73 -11.10
CA GLY A 164 -12.54 8.72 -11.67
C GLY A 164 -11.25 9.35 -12.21
N ARG A 165 -10.15 8.59 -12.19
CA ARG A 165 -8.84 9.09 -12.67
C ARG A 165 -8.58 8.65 -14.10
N LEU A 166 -8.20 9.58 -14.97
CA LEU A 166 -7.90 9.28 -16.36
C LEU A 166 -6.63 8.43 -16.49
N LEU A 167 -6.78 7.26 -17.09
CA LEU A 167 -5.72 6.47 -17.70
C LEU A 167 -5.85 6.59 -19.22
N ALA A 168 -5.08 7.52 -19.79
CA ALA A 168 -5.18 7.90 -21.20
C ALA A 168 -4.77 6.77 -22.16
N ALA A 169 -5.29 6.81 -23.39
CA ALA A 169 -4.84 6.00 -24.50
C ALA A 169 -3.34 6.15 -24.75
N ASN A 170 -2.69 5.10 -25.25
CA ASN A 170 -1.26 5.11 -25.61
C ASN A 170 -0.34 5.58 -24.46
N SER A 171 -0.76 5.32 -23.22
CA SER A 171 0.02 5.65 -22.03
C SER A 171 0.86 4.47 -21.53
N ALA A 172 1.75 4.75 -20.60
CA ALA A 172 2.51 3.77 -19.85
C ALA A 172 2.53 4.16 -18.37
N LEU A 173 2.52 3.18 -17.47
CA LEU A 173 2.91 3.43 -16.09
C LEU A 173 4.42 3.72 -16.06
N SER A 174 4.81 4.80 -15.40
CA SER A 174 6.18 5.17 -15.11
C SER A 174 6.50 4.84 -13.66
N LEU A 175 7.35 3.83 -13.46
CA LEU A 175 7.70 3.29 -12.14
C LEU A 175 9.02 3.89 -11.64
N SER A 176 9.11 5.22 -11.59
CA SER A 176 10.37 5.95 -11.44
C SER A 176 10.93 6.01 -10.02
N ALA A 177 10.14 5.63 -9.01
CA ALA A 177 10.51 5.75 -7.60
C ALA A 177 10.10 4.51 -6.79
N GLY A 178 10.72 3.36 -7.11
CA GLY A 178 10.64 2.15 -6.30
C GLY A 178 11.61 2.19 -5.12
N HIS A 179 11.11 1.89 -3.92
CA HIS A 179 11.90 1.71 -2.69
C HIS A 179 11.84 0.23 -2.28
N LEU A 180 12.98 -0.45 -2.43
CA LEU A 180 13.12 -1.89 -2.17
C LEU A 180 13.92 -2.16 -0.89
N HIS A 181 13.54 -3.20 -0.15
CA HIS A 181 14.17 -3.61 1.09
C HIS A 181 14.56 -5.10 1.06
N SER A 182 15.74 -5.43 1.58
CA SER A 182 16.21 -6.83 1.69
C SER A 182 15.53 -7.53 2.86
N ASN A 183 15.02 -8.74 2.68
CA ASN A 183 14.16 -9.42 3.66
C ASN A 183 14.79 -10.68 4.30
N GLY A 184 16.11 -10.87 4.17
CA GLY A 184 16.82 -12.04 4.68
C GLY A 184 16.90 -13.21 3.70
N ARG A 185 16.36 -13.08 2.48
CA ARG A 185 16.54 -14.05 1.38
C ARG A 185 16.63 -13.37 0.02
N GLU A 186 17.36 -13.98 -0.90
CA GLU A 186 17.27 -13.55 -2.28
C GLU A 186 15.84 -13.77 -2.75
N THR A 187 15.21 -12.71 -3.26
CA THR A 187 13.81 -12.70 -3.63
C THR A 187 13.66 -12.16 -5.02
N LYS A 188 12.94 -12.89 -5.87
CA LYS A 188 12.48 -12.42 -7.16
C LYS A 188 11.04 -11.92 -7.01
N ALA A 189 10.79 -10.66 -7.35
CA ALA A 189 9.49 -10.03 -7.18
C ALA A 189 9.11 -9.13 -8.36
N HIS A 190 7.82 -8.85 -8.52
CA HIS A 190 7.30 -7.80 -9.38
C HIS A 190 6.00 -7.25 -8.80
N LEU A 191 5.56 -6.10 -9.30
CA LEU A 191 4.25 -5.54 -8.98
C LEU A 191 3.26 -5.82 -10.11
N GLU A 192 2.03 -6.12 -9.72
CA GLU A 192 0.86 -6.11 -10.59
C GLU A 192 -0.04 -4.94 -10.22
N PHE A 193 -0.54 -4.22 -11.23
CA PHE A 193 -1.41 -3.06 -11.11
C PHE A 193 -2.74 -3.41 -11.77
N ALA A 194 -3.78 -3.58 -10.97
CA ALA A 194 -5.13 -3.87 -11.41
C ALA A 194 -5.95 -2.58 -11.46
N PHE A 195 -6.61 -2.33 -12.59
CA PHE A 195 -7.52 -1.22 -12.80
C PHE A 195 -8.93 -1.72 -13.05
N LYS A 196 -9.89 -0.96 -12.54
CA LYS A 196 -11.30 -1.06 -12.88
C LYS A 196 -11.75 0.28 -13.44
N PHE A 197 -12.48 0.27 -14.55
CA PHE A 197 -12.96 1.47 -15.21
C PHE A 197 -14.41 1.77 -14.83
#